data_AF-A0A8X7SRN4-F1
#
_entry.id   AF-A0A8X7SRN4-F1
#
_cell.length_a   1.000
_cell.length_b   1.000
_cell.length_c   1.000
_cell.angle_alpha   90.00
_cell.angle_beta   90.00
_cell.angle_gamma   90.00
#
_symmetry.space_group_name_H-M   'P 1'
#
loop_
_entity.id
_entity.type
_entity.pdbx_description
1 polymer ?
#
loop_
_entity_poly.entity_id
_entity_poly.type
_entity_poly.pdbx_seq_one_letter_code
_entity_poly.pdbx_strand_id
1 'polypeptide(L)'
;LGSGKDPYKLKRHSDHYSCTCPAWRFQIRVSGTARTCKHLKVSLMLAETFAIDGNVDPTGWWLSEKLVGVRAYWDGSSLWSRASVLYDAPQDFKDKLPTDMSLDGELWMERDAFDGTSGIIRSGTSGWKKWDRIIYMVFDIVGDSNPFEQRLEALKQRFGEPLTPTEALAQKGVPGGRIVVLKHEKCTSRDHLLEELAKVEAVGGESLMLRKAGSQYDHRRSRSLLKVKTFYDAEAIVISIEQGEGKNSGRM
;
A
#
# COMPACT_ATOMS: atom_id res chain seq x y z
N LEU A 1 -6.81 14.50 -20.69
CA LEU A 1 -8.17 13.96 -20.95
C LEU A 1 -8.22 13.51 -22.41
N GLY A 2 -8.75 12.32 -22.73
CA GLY A 2 -8.81 11.82 -24.11
C GLY A 2 -10.26 11.79 -24.54
N SER A 3 -10.57 12.55 -25.60
CA SER A 3 -11.91 12.80 -26.15
C SER A 3 -12.39 11.61 -26.99
N GLY A 4 -13.13 10.68 -26.39
CA GLY A 4 -13.86 9.64 -27.09
C GLY A 4 -15.19 9.41 -26.38
N LYS A 5 -16.29 9.42 -27.13
CA LYS A 5 -17.67 9.23 -26.63
C LYS A 5 -17.89 7.85 -25.99
N ASP A 6 -17.01 6.89 -26.25
CA ASP A 6 -17.10 5.53 -25.71
C ASP A 6 -16.03 5.28 -24.64
N PRO A 7 -16.39 4.71 -23.47
CA PRO A 7 -15.42 4.33 -22.44
C PRO A 7 -14.48 3.23 -22.97
N TYR A 8 -13.19 3.40 -22.73
CA TYR A 8 -12.20 2.36 -23.07
C TYR A 8 -12.47 1.09 -22.26
N LYS A 9 -12.49 -0.06 -22.94
CA LYS A 9 -12.78 -1.36 -22.33
C LYS A 9 -11.50 -1.92 -21.72
N LEU A 10 -11.60 -2.39 -20.48
CA LEU A 10 -10.56 -3.14 -19.78
C LEU A 10 -10.96 -4.61 -19.75
N LYS A 11 -10.02 -5.51 -20.03
CA LYS A 11 -10.24 -6.96 -19.95
C LYS A 11 -9.07 -7.60 -19.21
N ARG A 12 -9.37 -8.36 -18.16
CA ARG A 12 -8.40 -9.24 -17.48
C ARG A 12 -8.24 -10.52 -18.30
N HIS A 13 -7.00 -10.89 -18.58
CA HIS A 13 -6.58 -12.19 -19.11
C HIS A 13 -5.91 -12.98 -17.99
N SER A 14 -5.47 -14.21 -18.28
CA SER A 14 -4.83 -15.09 -17.29
C SER A 14 -3.55 -14.50 -16.68
N ASP A 15 -2.79 -13.75 -17.46
CA ASP A 15 -1.44 -13.26 -17.12
C ASP A 15 -1.28 -11.74 -17.23
N HIS A 16 -2.28 -11.02 -17.76
CA HIS A 16 -2.20 -9.57 -17.94
C HIS A 16 -3.58 -8.91 -18.06
N TYR A 17 -3.59 -7.58 -18.02
CA TYR A 17 -4.77 -6.81 -18.37
C TYR A 17 -4.57 -6.11 -19.71
N SER A 18 -5.65 -6.00 -20.49
CA SER A 18 -5.66 -5.26 -21.75
C SER A 18 -6.62 -4.09 -21.69
N CYS A 19 -6.29 -3.01 -22.41
CA CYS A 19 -7.14 -1.83 -22.54
C CYS A 19 -7.30 -1.45 -24.01
N THR A 20 -8.51 -1.07 -24.43
CA THR A 20 -8.74 -0.60 -25.81
C THR A 20 -8.24 0.82 -26.08
N CYS A 21 -7.66 1.51 -25.10
CA CYS A 21 -7.21 2.88 -25.29
C CYS A 21 -5.93 2.98 -26.15
N PRO A 22 -5.73 4.10 -26.89
CA PRO A 22 -4.53 4.33 -27.70
C PRO A 22 -3.22 4.16 -26.92
N ALA A 23 -3.17 4.69 -25.69
CA ALA A 23 -1.99 4.63 -24.85
C ALA A 23 -1.55 3.18 -24.55
N TRP A 24 -2.49 2.24 -24.47
CA TRP A 24 -2.18 0.82 -24.28
C TRP A 24 -1.91 0.11 -25.62
N ARG A 25 -2.80 0.31 -26.61
CA ARG A 25 -2.72 -0.35 -27.93
C ARG A 25 -1.45 -0.03 -28.69
N PHE A 26 -0.89 1.17 -28.52
CA PHE A 26 0.29 1.62 -29.23
C PHE A 26 1.61 1.29 -28.53
N GLN A 27 1.59 0.62 -27.37
CA GLN A 27 2.78 0.04 -26.74
C GLN A 27 3.22 -1.27 -27.41
N ILE A 28 3.32 -1.26 -28.75
CA ILE A 28 3.58 -2.46 -29.56
C ILE A 28 4.95 -3.09 -29.32
N ARG A 29 5.92 -2.31 -28.81
CA ARG A 29 7.28 -2.77 -28.45
C ARG A 29 7.39 -3.31 -27.03
N VAL A 30 6.33 -3.22 -26.25
CA VAL A 30 6.25 -3.73 -24.87
C VAL A 30 5.41 -5.01 -24.90
N SER A 31 5.86 -6.04 -24.17
CA SER A 31 5.11 -7.31 -24.05
C SER A 31 3.69 -7.03 -23.54
N GLY A 32 2.71 -7.82 -23.97
CA GLY A 32 1.31 -7.64 -23.54
C GLY A 32 1.15 -7.61 -22.02
N THR A 33 2.00 -8.35 -21.30
CA THR A 33 2.10 -8.40 -19.84
C THR A 33 2.64 -7.12 -19.19
N ALA A 34 3.46 -6.34 -19.89
CA ALA A 34 4.06 -5.11 -19.37
C ALA A 34 3.38 -3.83 -19.90
N ARG A 35 2.35 -3.93 -20.75
CA ARG A 35 1.65 -2.76 -21.30
C ARG A 35 0.78 -2.10 -20.23
N THR A 36 0.89 -0.78 -20.10
CA THR A 36 0.13 0.01 -19.12
C THR A 36 -0.70 1.12 -19.78
N CYS A 37 -1.68 1.67 -19.07
CA CYS A 37 -2.29 2.95 -19.43
C CYS A 37 -2.99 3.55 -18.22
N LYS A 38 -3.36 4.83 -18.28
CA LYS A 38 -4.11 5.50 -17.20
C LYS A 38 -5.47 4.87 -16.85
N HIS A 39 -5.98 3.96 -17.68
CA HIS A 39 -7.22 3.22 -17.43
C HIS A 39 -6.96 1.88 -16.74
N LEU A 40 -5.76 1.32 -16.87
CA LEU A 40 -5.28 0.16 -16.10
C LEU A 40 -4.96 0.58 -14.67
N LYS A 41 -5.92 1.20 -14.00
CA LYS A 41 -5.78 1.53 -12.59
C LYS A 41 -6.02 0.26 -11.79
N VAL A 42 -4.96 -0.24 -11.17
CA VAL A 42 -5.08 -1.11 -10.02
C VAL A 42 -5.88 -0.33 -8.98
N SER A 43 -7.16 -0.67 -8.83
CA SER A 43 -8.03 0.01 -7.87
C SER A 43 -7.84 -0.66 -6.52
N LEU A 44 -6.93 -0.12 -5.72
CA LEU A 44 -6.67 -0.62 -4.37
C LEU A 44 -7.59 0.03 -3.34
N MET A 45 -7.79 -0.64 -2.22
CA MET A 45 -8.57 -0.11 -1.12
C MET A 45 -7.88 1.12 -0.51
N LEU A 46 -8.62 2.19 -0.30
CA LEU A 46 -8.10 3.43 0.29
C LEU A 46 -8.76 3.69 1.63
N ALA A 47 -7.96 4.13 2.59
CA ALA A 47 -8.47 4.41 3.93
C ALA A 47 -9.16 5.78 4.01
N GLU A 48 -10.24 5.88 4.77
CA GLU A 48 -10.73 7.16 5.30
C GLU A 48 -9.94 7.58 6.55
N THR A 49 -10.17 8.80 7.04
CA THR A 49 -9.57 9.26 8.30
C THR A 49 -10.48 8.85 9.46
N PHE A 50 -9.90 8.26 10.50
CA PHE A 50 -10.58 8.10 11.79
C PHE A 50 -10.55 9.43 12.54
N ALA A 51 -11.70 9.96 12.92
CA ALA A 51 -11.79 11.10 13.82
C ALA A 51 -11.71 10.57 15.25
N ILE A 52 -10.66 10.95 15.98
CA ILE A 52 -10.42 10.50 17.37
C ILE A 52 -11.62 10.85 18.26
N ASP A 53 -12.13 12.07 18.13
CA ASP A 53 -13.31 12.58 18.85
C ASP A 53 -14.64 12.24 18.14
N GLY A 54 -14.59 11.32 17.17
CA GLY A 54 -15.74 10.92 16.38
C GLY A 54 -16.57 9.80 17.00
N ASN A 55 -17.79 9.62 16.47
CA ASN A 55 -18.75 8.63 16.97
C ASN A 55 -18.49 7.18 16.51
N VAL A 56 -17.39 6.92 15.79
CA VAL A 56 -17.06 5.55 15.35
C VAL A 56 -16.45 4.81 16.53
N ASP A 57 -17.11 3.73 16.98
CA ASP A 57 -16.57 2.81 17.97
C ASP A 57 -15.56 1.85 17.31
N PRO A 58 -14.28 1.87 17.71
CA PRO A 58 -13.25 1.01 17.12
C PRO A 58 -13.24 -0.39 17.74
N THR A 59 -14.04 -0.66 18.78
CA THR A 59 -14.05 -1.95 19.48
C THR A 59 -14.32 -3.11 18.52
N GLY A 60 -13.48 -4.14 18.57
CA GLY A 60 -13.54 -5.32 17.71
C GLY A 60 -12.94 -5.14 16.31
N TRP A 61 -12.51 -3.93 15.93
CA TRP A 61 -11.77 -3.72 14.69
C TRP A 61 -10.32 -4.18 14.84
N TRP A 62 -9.63 -4.40 13.73
CA TRP A 62 -8.24 -4.81 13.70
C TRP A 62 -7.31 -3.60 13.57
N LEU A 63 -6.32 -3.50 14.44
CA LEU A 63 -5.26 -2.48 14.49
C LEU A 63 -4.01 -3.01 13.81
N SER A 64 -3.30 -2.14 13.10
CA SER A 64 -1.91 -2.38 12.68
C SER A 64 -1.14 -1.06 12.60
N GLU A 65 0.18 -1.11 12.73
CA GLU A 65 1.02 0.06 12.50
C GLU A 65 0.87 0.51 11.03
N LYS A 66 0.54 1.79 10.81
CA LYS A 66 0.52 2.36 9.46
C LYS A 66 1.95 2.70 9.05
N LEU A 67 2.52 1.85 8.20
CA LEU A 67 3.85 2.05 7.66
C LEU A 67 3.94 3.28 6.76
N VAL A 68 5.15 3.84 6.71
CA VAL A 68 5.55 4.94 5.83
C VAL A 68 6.62 4.40 4.89
N GLY A 69 6.18 3.78 3.80
CA GLY A 69 7.06 3.17 2.82
C GLY A 69 6.57 3.47 1.41
N VAL A 70 6.73 2.48 0.53
CA VAL A 70 6.22 2.52 -0.84
C VAL A 70 5.17 1.44 -1.02
N ARG A 71 3.90 1.81 -1.03
CA ARG A 71 2.80 0.88 -1.32
C ARG A 71 3.05 0.11 -2.62
N ALA A 72 2.90 -1.19 -2.55
CA ALA A 72 3.04 -2.10 -3.68
C ALA A 72 1.88 -3.09 -3.73
N TYR A 73 1.52 -3.46 -4.95
CA TYR A 73 0.53 -4.47 -5.28
C TYR A 73 1.21 -5.56 -6.09
N TRP A 74 1.16 -6.79 -5.61
CA TRP A 74 1.60 -7.97 -6.35
C TRP A 74 0.40 -8.62 -7.03
N ASP A 75 0.44 -8.81 -8.34
CA ASP A 75 -0.68 -9.38 -9.10
C ASP A 75 -0.58 -10.90 -9.34
N GLY A 76 0.46 -11.55 -8.81
CA GLY A 76 0.83 -12.94 -9.13
C GLY A 76 2.06 -13.03 -10.06
N SER A 77 2.54 -11.92 -10.61
CA SER A 77 3.69 -11.89 -11.53
C SER A 77 4.58 -10.66 -11.38
N SER A 78 3.98 -9.51 -11.09
CA SER A 78 4.62 -8.21 -11.12
C SER A 78 4.22 -7.34 -9.92
N LEU A 79 5.14 -6.49 -9.48
CA LEU A 79 4.89 -5.48 -8.46
C LEU A 79 4.48 -4.16 -9.09
N TRP A 80 3.42 -3.56 -8.59
CA TRP A 80 2.84 -2.33 -9.11
C TRP A 80 2.70 -1.28 -8.02
N SER A 81 2.90 -0.03 -8.38
CA SER A 81 2.51 1.10 -7.55
C SER A 81 1.00 1.30 -7.53
N ARG A 82 0.52 2.07 -6.55
CA ARG A 82 -0.87 2.58 -6.54
C ARG A 82 -1.24 3.33 -7.83
N ALA A 83 -0.28 4.02 -8.45
CA ALA A 83 -0.48 4.75 -9.70
C ALA A 83 -0.38 3.84 -10.95
N SER A 84 -0.29 2.52 -10.75
CA SER A 84 -0.19 1.50 -11.80
C SER A 84 1.07 1.65 -12.65
N VAL A 85 2.15 2.03 -11.96
CA VAL A 85 3.52 2.01 -12.48
C VAL A 85 4.16 0.69 -12.04
N LEU A 86 4.76 -0.03 -12.98
CA LEU A 86 5.49 -1.26 -12.69
C LEU A 86 6.76 -0.94 -11.87
N TYR A 87 6.99 -1.69 -10.80
CA TYR A 87 8.26 -1.68 -10.09
C TYR A 87 9.18 -2.74 -10.69
N ASP A 88 10.38 -2.32 -11.07
CA ASP A 88 11.43 -3.20 -11.58
C ASP A 88 12.15 -3.89 -10.42
N ALA A 89 11.48 -4.89 -9.85
CA ALA A 89 11.99 -5.68 -8.73
C ALA A 89 12.89 -6.83 -9.21
N PRO A 90 13.96 -7.15 -8.45
CA PRO A 90 14.82 -8.31 -8.71
C PRO A 90 14.03 -9.61 -8.86
N GLN A 91 14.52 -10.52 -9.70
CA GLN A 91 13.86 -11.81 -9.92
C GLN A 91 13.86 -12.68 -8.65
N ASP A 92 14.96 -12.70 -7.90
CA ASP A 92 15.08 -13.43 -6.63
C ASP A 92 14.13 -12.91 -5.54
N PHE A 93 13.74 -11.63 -5.59
CA PHE A 93 12.66 -11.10 -4.75
C PHE A 93 11.29 -11.65 -5.20
N LYS A 94 11.01 -11.61 -6.51
CA LYS A 94 9.74 -12.06 -7.07
C LYS A 94 9.53 -13.57 -6.93
N ASP A 95 10.59 -14.38 -7.00
CA ASP A 95 10.53 -15.84 -6.87
C ASP A 95 10.04 -16.30 -5.48
N LYS A 96 10.08 -15.41 -4.48
CA LYS A 96 9.56 -15.67 -3.13
C LYS A 96 8.04 -15.43 -3.03
N LEU A 97 7.42 -14.80 -4.03
CA LEU A 97 6.00 -14.43 -4.04
C LEU A 97 5.13 -15.51 -4.71
N PRO A 98 3.90 -15.73 -4.23
CA PRO A 98 2.94 -16.67 -4.84
C PRO A 98 2.45 -16.20 -6.21
N THR A 99 2.25 -17.11 -7.14
CA THR A 99 1.62 -16.79 -8.44
C THR A 99 0.10 -16.89 -8.41
N ASP A 100 -0.46 -17.51 -7.38
CA ASP A 100 -1.88 -17.81 -7.17
C ASP A 100 -2.58 -16.83 -6.23
N MET A 101 -1.86 -15.83 -5.70
CA MET A 101 -2.39 -14.87 -4.73
C MET A 101 -1.94 -13.45 -5.06
N SER A 102 -2.90 -12.52 -5.11
CA SER A 102 -2.63 -11.09 -5.32
C SER A 102 -2.54 -10.35 -3.98
N LEU A 103 -1.44 -9.66 -3.72
CA LEU A 103 -1.11 -9.12 -2.40
C LEU A 103 -1.10 -7.60 -2.41
N ASP A 104 -1.60 -6.99 -1.33
CA ASP A 104 -1.43 -5.56 -1.02
C ASP A 104 -0.50 -5.41 0.18
N GLY A 105 0.47 -4.53 0.05
CA GLY A 105 1.48 -4.34 1.07
C GLY A 105 2.26 -3.05 0.92
N GLU A 106 3.21 -2.86 1.83
CA GLU A 106 4.15 -1.75 1.81
C GLU A 106 5.57 -2.30 1.62
N LEU A 107 6.31 -1.81 0.61
CA LEU A 107 7.76 -1.98 0.56
C LEU A 107 8.36 -1.02 1.58
N TRP A 108 9.10 -1.56 2.53
CA TRP A 108 9.51 -0.84 3.73
C TRP A 108 10.90 -1.32 4.17
N MET A 109 11.71 -0.43 4.74
CA MET A 109 13.03 -0.79 5.29
C MET A 109 13.03 -0.69 6.81
N GLU A 110 12.70 0.50 7.31
CA GLU A 110 12.70 0.89 8.71
C GLU A 110 11.87 2.17 8.85
N ARG A 111 11.63 2.63 10.09
CA ARG A 111 10.95 3.91 10.35
C ARG A 111 11.84 5.06 9.87
N ASP A 112 11.21 6.18 9.48
CA ASP A 112 11.88 7.37 8.94
C ASP A 112 12.75 7.15 7.68
N ALA A 113 12.59 6.01 6.99
CA ALA A 113 13.40 5.66 5.81
C ALA A 113 12.62 5.72 4.49
N PHE A 114 11.59 6.57 4.40
CA PHE A 114 10.76 6.71 3.20
C PHE A 114 11.60 7.07 1.97
N ASP A 115 12.45 8.10 2.07
CA ASP A 115 13.25 8.58 0.93
C ASP A 115 14.24 7.53 0.46
N GLY A 116 14.88 6.82 1.39
CA GLY A 116 15.78 5.71 1.08
C GLY A 116 15.06 4.56 0.40
N THR A 117 13.88 4.18 0.93
CA THR A 117 13.05 3.10 0.37
C THR A 117 12.61 3.46 -1.04
N SER A 118 12.03 4.65 -1.21
CA SER A 118 11.60 5.21 -2.50
C SER A 118 12.75 5.33 -3.50
N GLY A 119 13.94 5.70 -3.03
CA GLY A 119 15.16 5.74 -3.84
C GLY A 119 15.52 4.37 -4.41
N ILE A 120 15.54 3.33 -3.58
CA ILE A 120 15.85 1.96 -4.03
C ILE A 120 14.83 1.47 -5.05
N ILE A 121 13.52 1.62 -4.77
CA ILE A 121 12.45 1.14 -5.66
C ILE A 121 12.47 1.87 -7.01
N ARG A 122 12.73 3.18 -7.03
CA ARG A 122 12.78 3.97 -8.27
C ARG A 122 14.06 3.76 -9.09
N SER A 123 15.12 3.24 -8.47
CA SER A 123 16.42 3.02 -9.13
C SER A 123 16.43 1.80 -10.08
N GLY A 124 15.39 0.97 -10.05
CA GLY A 124 15.28 -0.25 -10.86
C GLY A 124 16.49 -1.17 -10.69
N THR A 125 17.01 -1.72 -11.79
CA THR A 125 18.20 -2.59 -11.83
C THR A 125 19.40 -2.08 -11.01
N SER A 126 19.66 -0.77 -11.00
CA SER A 126 20.79 -0.20 -10.24
C SER A 126 20.59 -0.27 -8.71
N GLY A 127 19.33 -0.41 -8.27
CA GLY A 127 18.95 -0.59 -6.87
C GLY A 127 18.93 -2.05 -6.41
N TRP A 128 18.98 -3.03 -7.32
CA TRP A 128 18.74 -4.45 -6.99
C TRP A 128 19.63 -5.01 -5.88
N LYS A 129 20.91 -4.61 -5.83
CA LYS A 129 21.84 -5.05 -4.77
C LYS A 129 21.45 -4.57 -3.36
N LYS A 130 20.56 -3.58 -3.24
CA LYS A 130 20.08 -3.00 -1.98
C LYS A 130 18.71 -3.56 -1.56
N TRP A 131 18.16 -4.51 -2.31
CA TRP A 131 16.86 -5.12 -1.99
C TRP A 131 16.92 -6.06 -0.79
N ASP A 132 18.10 -6.48 -0.34
CA ASP A 132 18.30 -7.16 0.94
C ASP A 132 17.75 -6.38 2.15
N ARG A 133 17.71 -5.04 2.05
CA ARG A 133 17.11 -4.14 3.04
C ARG A 133 15.60 -4.01 2.92
N ILE A 134 15.00 -4.42 1.80
CA ILE A 134 13.56 -4.25 1.55
C ILE A 134 12.79 -5.41 2.19
N ILE A 135 11.78 -5.03 2.95
CA ILE A 135 10.74 -5.90 3.49
C ILE A 135 9.43 -5.53 2.80
N TYR A 136 8.76 -6.49 2.18
CA TYR A 136 7.38 -6.33 1.74
C TYR A 136 6.44 -6.76 2.87
N MET A 137 5.94 -5.76 3.57
CA MET A 137 5.00 -5.90 4.68
C MET A 137 3.59 -6.02 4.11
N VAL A 138 3.15 -7.26 3.91
CA VAL A 138 1.86 -7.61 3.31
C VAL A 138 0.76 -7.48 4.36
N PHE A 139 -0.32 -6.79 4.02
CA PHE A 139 -1.43 -6.55 4.95
C PHE A 139 -2.81 -6.97 4.42
N ASP A 140 -2.95 -7.32 3.13
CA ASP A 140 -4.22 -7.82 2.60
C ASP A 140 -4.04 -8.65 1.31
N ILE A 141 -5.11 -9.35 0.90
CA ILE A 141 -5.22 -10.06 -0.37
C ILE A 141 -6.24 -9.30 -1.25
N VAL A 142 -5.80 -8.88 -2.43
CA VAL A 142 -6.62 -8.09 -3.35
C VAL A 142 -7.54 -8.99 -4.17
N GLY A 143 -8.83 -8.65 -4.20
CA GLY A 143 -9.81 -9.34 -5.03
C GLY A 143 -10.32 -10.67 -4.48
N ASP A 144 -9.87 -11.06 -3.28
CA ASP A 144 -10.47 -12.17 -2.54
C ASP A 144 -11.78 -11.70 -1.87
N SER A 145 -12.87 -12.43 -2.11
CA SER A 145 -14.21 -12.12 -1.61
C SER A 145 -14.45 -12.58 -0.15
N ASN A 146 -13.49 -13.29 0.44
CA ASN A 146 -13.57 -13.72 1.84
C ASN A 146 -13.48 -12.52 2.80
N PRO A 147 -14.03 -12.63 4.03
CA PRO A 147 -13.85 -11.63 5.09
C PRO A 147 -12.38 -11.43 5.47
N PHE A 148 -12.05 -10.24 6.01
CA PHE A 148 -10.67 -9.85 6.33
C PHE A 148 -9.90 -10.88 7.17
N GLU A 149 -10.55 -11.47 8.17
CA GLU A 149 -9.95 -12.47 9.05
C GLU A 149 -9.50 -13.73 8.30
N GLN A 150 -10.29 -14.18 7.31
CA GLN A 150 -9.94 -15.32 6.49
C GLN A 150 -8.79 -14.99 5.53
N ARG A 151 -8.75 -13.75 5.00
CA ARG A 151 -7.64 -13.29 4.17
C ARG A 151 -6.33 -13.18 4.99
N LEU A 152 -6.42 -12.69 6.23
CA LEU A 152 -5.27 -12.63 7.15
C LEU A 152 -4.78 -14.04 7.53
N GLU A 153 -5.68 -14.98 7.76
CA GLU A 153 -5.33 -16.37 8.03
C GLU A 153 -4.67 -17.03 6.79
N ALA A 154 -5.15 -16.76 5.58
CA ALA A 154 -4.52 -17.24 4.36
C ALA A 154 -3.09 -16.66 4.19
N LEU A 155 -2.88 -15.38 4.51
CA LEU A 155 -1.54 -14.79 4.54
C LEU A 155 -0.64 -15.48 5.57
N LYS A 156 -1.16 -15.73 6.77
CA LYS A 156 -0.44 -16.44 7.84
C LYS A 156 -0.04 -17.86 7.41
N GLN A 157 -0.95 -18.61 6.79
CA GLN A 157 -0.66 -19.95 6.29
C GLN A 157 0.41 -19.92 5.18
N ARG A 158 0.42 -18.87 4.35
CA ARG A 158 1.37 -18.73 3.24
C ARG A 158 2.77 -18.29 3.67
N PHE A 159 2.86 -17.36 4.62
CA PHE A 159 4.12 -16.65 4.93
C PHE A 159 4.57 -16.80 6.39
N GLY A 160 3.81 -17.49 7.23
CA GLY A 160 4.11 -17.67 8.65
C GLY A 160 3.41 -16.63 9.54
N GLU A 161 3.74 -16.67 10.83
CA GLU A 161 3.11 -15.79 11.83
C GLU A 161 3.32 -14.31 11.49
N PRO A 162 2.27 -13.48 11.58
CA PRO A 162 2.39 -12.04 11.40
C PRO A 162 3.33 -11.38 12.40
N LEU A 163 4.09 -10.40 11.95
CA LEU A 163 5.10 -9.69 12.74
C LEU A 163 4.79 -8.20 12.83
N THR A 164 5.10 -7.62 13.98
CA THR A 164 5.24 -6.16 14.11
C THR A 164 6.44 -5.68 13.28
N PRO A 165 6.50 -4.39 12.91
CA PRO A 165 7.66 -3.84 12.22
C PRO A 165 8.97 -4.02 13.01
N THR A 166 8.91 -3.90 14.34
CA THR A 166 10.06 -4.15 15.23
C THR A 166 10.53 -5.61 15.16
N GLU A 167 9.62 -6.59 15.21
CA GLU A 167 9.96 -8.01 15.07
C GLU A 167 10.50 -8.33 13.67
N ALA A 168 9.93 -7.74 12.62
CA ALA A 168 10.42 -7.89 11.26
C ALA A 168 11.85 -7.36 11.09
N LEU A 169 12.18 -6.23 11.71
CA LEU A 169 13.55 -5.68 11.72
C LEU A 169 14.53 -6.57 12.48
N ALA A 170 14.10 -7.20 13.58
CA ALA A 170 14.95 -8.06 14.39
C ALA A 170 15.37 -9.36 13.67
N GLN A 171 14.60 -9.79 12.67
CA GLN A 171 14.99 -10.91 11.82
C GLN A 171 16.18 -10.52 10.92
N LYS A 172 17.15 -11.43 10.76
CA LYS A 172 18.32 -11.20 9.90
C LYS A 172 17.89 -10.93 8.46
N GLY A 173 18.62 -10.03 7.78
CA GLY A 173 18.41 -9.76 6.36
C GLY A 173 18.52 -11.04 5.53
N VAL A 174 17.59 -11.23 4.60
CA VAL A 174 17.62 -12.31 3.62
C VAL A 174 18.11 -11.71 2.31
N PRO A 175 19.12 -12.31 1.64
CA PRO A 175 19.55 -11.86 0.32
C PRO A 175 18.36 -11.71 -0.63
N GLY A 176 18.28 -10.57 -1.32
CA GLY A 176 17.17 -10.28 -2.24
C GLY A 176 15.85 -10.00 -1.54
N GLY A 177 15.86 -9.50 -0.30
CA GLY A 177 14.69 -8.98 0.43
C GLY A 177 13.80 -10.01 1.10
N ARG A 178 12.77 -9.54 1.80
CA ARG A 178 11.88 -10.35 2.65
C ARG A 178 10.42 -10.07 2.40
N ILE A 179 9.57 -11.06 2.70
CA ILE A 179 8.12 -10.93 2.68
C ILE A 179 7.64 -11.29 4.07
N VAL A 180 6.84 -10.41 4.67
CA VAL A 180 6.37 -10.53 6.04
C VAL A 180 4.90 -10.14 6.08
N VAL A 181 4.08 -10.89 6.82
CA VAL A 181 2.70 -10.49 7.09
C VAL A 181 2.71 -9.46 8.20
N LEU A 182 2.12 -8.29 7.96
CA LEU A 182 1.98 -7.25 8.97
C LEU A 182 1.01 -7.71 10.05
N LYS A 183 1.47 -7.69 11.31
CA LYS A 183 0.64 -8.05 12.46
C LYS A 183 -0.57 -7.14 12.58
N HIS A 184 -1.70 -7.78 12.82
CA HIS A 184 -2.94 -7.12 13.20
C HIS A 184 -3.41 -7.64 14.55
N GLU A 185 -3.92 -6.76 15.40
CA GLU A 185 -4.48 -7.11 16.70
C GLU A 185 -5.89 -6.56 16.86
N LYS A 186 -6.71 -7.17 17.73
CA LYS A 186 -8.06 -6.67 17.95
C LYS A 186 -8.04 -5.48 18.90
N CYS A 187 -8.59 -4.37 18.45
CA CYS A 187 -8.95 -3.24 19.29
C CYS A 187 -10.02 -3.65 20.29
N THR A 188 -9.82 -3.34 21.57
CA THR A 188 -10.74 -3.71 22.66
C THR A 188 -11.53 -2.52 23.19
N SER A 189 -11.05 -1.30 22.94
CA SER A 189 -11.69 -0.05 23.30
C SER A 189 -11.03 1.11 22.57
N ARG A 190 -11.63 2.31 22.64
CA ARG A 190 -10.98 3.53 22.16
C ARG A 190 -9.71 3.86 22.94
N ASP A 191 -9.68 3.59 24.24
CA ASP A 191 -8.48 3.81 25.06
C ASP A 191 -7.33 2.90 24.60
N HIS A 192 -7.61 1.62 24.32
CA HIS A 192 -6.63 0.71 23.74
C HIS A 192 -6.10 1.23 22.40
N LEU A 193 -6.96 1.75 21.51
CA LEU A 193 -6.53 2.37 20.26
C LEU A 193 -5.55 3.54 20.49
N LEU A 194 -5.83 4.41 21.46
CA LEU A 194 -4.99 5.57 21.77
C LEU A 194 -3.67 5.17 22.43
N GLU A 195 -3.69 4.15 23.30
CA GLU A 195 -2.48 3.57 23.89
C GLU A 195 -1.57 2.95 22.82
N GLU A 196 -2.12 2.20 21.86
CA GLU A 196 -1.32 1.63 20.76
C GLU A 196 -0.78 2.72 19.83
N LEU A 197 -1.53 3.79 19.61
CA LEU A 197 -1.04 4.94 18.83
C LEU A 197 0.18 5.56 19.52
N ALA A 198 0.08 5.82 20.82
CA ALA A 198 1.18 6.38 21.61
C ALA A 198 2.41 5.45 21.65
N LYS A 199 2.20 4.13 21.75
CA LYS A 199 3.30 3.14 21.69
C LYS A 199 4.02 3.17 20.36
N VAL A 200 3.28 3.25 19.25
CA VAL A 200 3.84 3.36 17.90
C VAL A 200 4.62 4.66 17.74
N GLU A 201 4.08 5.79 18.21
CA GLU A 201 4.74 7.09 18.20
C GLU A 201 6.04 7.09 19.02
N ALA A 202 6.03 6.46 20.18
CA ALA A 202 7.20 6.37 21.06
C ALA A 202 8.40 5.63 20.41
N VAL A 203 8.17 4.79 19.41
CA VAL A 203 9.22 4.07 18.67
C VAL A 203 9.47 4.65 17.27
N GLY A 204 8.97 5.86 16.99
CA GLY A 204 9.16 6.60 15.73
C GLY A 204 8.17 6.24 14.62
N GLY A 205 7.11 5.48 14.92
CA GLY A 205 6.05 5.22 13.95
C GLY A 205 5.04 6.37 13.95
N GLU A 206 4.38 6.63 12.82
CA GLU A 206 3.57 7.85 12.70
C GLU A 206 2.08 7.67 13.02
N SER A 207 1.53 6.47 12.81
CA SER A 207 0.07 6.28 12.78
C SER A 207 -0.34 4.81 12.83
N LEU A 208 -1.64 4.58 13.02
CA LEU A 208 -2.26 3.26 12.94
C LEU A 208 -3.22 3.14 11.75
N MET A 209 -3.51 1.90 11.38
CA MET A 209 -4.61 1.51 10.50
C MET A 209 -5.67 0.75 11.32
N LEU A 210 -6.93 0.98 11.00
CA LEU A 210 -8.09 0.30 11.54
C LEU A 210 -8.82 -0.43 10.41
N ARG A 211 -8.99 -1.74 10.54
CA ARG A 211 -9.73 -2.57 9.59
C ARG A 211 -10.96 -3.18 10.27
N LYS A 212 -12.15 -2.89 9.76
CA LYS A 212 -13.41 -3.38 10.32
C LYS A 212 -13.46 -4.91 10.25
N ALA A 213 -13.83 -5.55 11.36
CA ALA A 213 -14.04 -6.99 11.41
C ALA A 213 -15.07 -7.46 10.37
N GLY A 214 -14.82 -8.61 9.76
CA GLY A 214 -15.67 -9.20 8.74
C GLY A 214 -15.72 -8.43 7.40
N SER A 215 -14.92 -7.38 7.22
CA SER A 215 -15.01 -6.54 6.03
C SER A 215 -14.43 -7.21 4.78
N GLN A 216 -15.12 -7.02 3.66
CA GLN A 216 -14.62 -7.38 2.34
C GLN A 216 -13.51 -6.42 1.90
N TYR A 217 -12.77 -6.81 0.86
CA TYR A 217 -11.86 -5.91 0.17
C TYR A 217 -12.67 -4.96 -0.74
N ASP A 218 -12.48 -3.65 -0.57
CA ASP A 218 -13.22 -2.64 -1.35
C ASP A 218 -12.26 -1.92 -2.31
N HIS A 219 -12.57 -1.92 -3.60
CA HIS A 219 -11.71 -1.34 -4.64
C HIS A 219 -11.83 0.19 -4.75
N ARG A 220 -11.98 0.89 -3.62
CA ARG A 220 -12.16 2.34 -3.53
C ARG A 220 -11.79 2.83 -2.13
N ARG A 221 -12.00 4.13 -1.90
CA ARG A 221 -12.02 4.67 -0.55
C ARG A 221 -13.17 4.05 0.25
N SER A 222 -12.86 3.54 1.43
CA SER A 222 -13.78 2.71 2.18
C SER A 222 -13.83 3.08 3.64
N ARG A 223 -15.03 3.07 4.20
CA ARG A 223 -15.31 3.29 5.62
C ARG A 223 -14.94 2.10 6.51
N SER A 224 -14.60 0.95 5.92
CA SER A 224 -14.13 -0.23 6.66
C SER A 224 -12.61 -0.25 6.81
N LEU A 225 -11.88 0.71 6.24
CA LEU A 225 -10.44 0.88 6.44
C LEU A 225 -10.20 2.35 6.81
N LEU A 226 -9.69 2.59 8.02
CA LEU A 226 -9.47 3.93 8.54
C LEU A 226 -8.00 4.10 8.91
N LYS A 227 -7.46 5.30 8.72
CA LYS A 227 -6.14 5.70 9.24
C LYS A 227 -6.34 6.55 10.49
N VAL A 228 -5.61 6.22 11.55
CA VAL A 228 -5.65 6.90 12.84
C VAL A 228 -4.34 7.64 13.01
N LYS A 229 -4.41 8.94 13.30
CA LYS A 229 -3.23 9.78 13.48
C LYS A 229 -3.51 10.81 14.56
N THR A 230 -2.48 11.18 15.30
CA THR A 230 -2.48 12.44 16.04
C THR A 230 -2.49 13.61 15.05
N PHE A 231 -3.26 14.63 15.38
CA PHE A 231 -3.17 15.93 14.73
C PHE A 231 -2.41 16.85 15.67
N TYR A 232 -1.28 17.37 15.20
CA TYR A 232 -0.58 18.46 15.86
C TYR A 232 -1.04 19.77 15.25
N ASP A 233 -1.61 20.65 16.06
CA ASP A 233 -1.78 22.05 15.68
C ASP A 233 -0.44 22.76 15.87
N ALA A 234 -0.02 23.52 14.85
CA ALA A 234 1.16 24.36 14.90
C ALA A 234 0.82 25.73 14.29
N GLU A 235 1.38 26.77 14.89
CA GLU A 235 1.28 28.13 14.36
C GLU A 235 2.50 28.41 13.46
N ALA A 236 2.27 29.08 12.34
CA ALA A 236 3.33 29.54 11.45
C ALA A 236 3.05 30.97 11.00
N ILE A 237 4.11 31.75 10.82
CA ILE A 237 4.02 33.10 10.28
C ILE A 237 4.14 33.03 8.75
N VAL A 238 3.18 33.61 8.04
CA VAL A 238 3.26 33.75 6.58
C VAL A 238 4.37 34.73 6.23
N ILE A 239 5.48 34.24 5.68
CA ILE A 239 6.65 35.06 5.28
C ILE A 239 6.59 35.56 3.84
N SER A 240 5.86 34.85 2.97
CA SER A 240 5.67 35.22 1.56
C SER A 240 4.44 34.53 0.98
N ILE A 241 3.93 35.08 -0.12
CA ILE A 241 2.80 34.54 -0.88
C ILE A 241 3.26 34.36 -2.32
N GLU A 242 3.14 33.15 -2.85
CA GLU A 242 3.42 32.85 -4.26
C GLU A 242 2.11 32.90 -5.07
N GLN A 243 2.17 33.35 -6.32
CA GLN A 243 0.99 33.35 -7.20
C GLN A 243 0.63 31.92 -7.59
N GLY A 244 -0.66 31.56 -7.46
CA GLY A 244 -1.14 30.26 -7.89
C GLY A 244 -1.04 30.06 -9.39
N GLU A 245 -0.80 28.82 -9.82
CA GLU A 245 -0.78 28.42 -11.23
C GLU A 245 -2.01 27.57 -11.60
N GLY A 246 -2.28 27.46 -12.90
CA GLY A 246 -3.36 26.63 -13.44
C GLY A 246 -4.75 27.05 -12.93
N LYS A 247 -5.45 26.16 -12.23
CA LYS A 247 -6.79 26.43 -11.69
C LYS A 247 -6.82 27.52 -10.60
N ASN A 248 -5.65 27.83 -10.03
CA ASN A 248 -5.47 28.88 -9.03
C ASN A 248 -4.81 30.13 -9.63
N SER A 249 -4.70 30.25 -10.97
CA SER A 249 -4.16 31.46 -11.60
C SER A 249 -4.95 32.70 -11.21
N GLY A 250 -4.23 33.74 -10.77
CA GLY A 250 -4.81 34.96 -10.22
C GLY A 250 -5.40 34.83 -8.81
N ARG A 251 -5.13 33.72 -8.12
CA ARG A 251 -5.51 33.45 -6.73
C ARG A 251 -4.28 33.00 -5.95
N MET A 252 -4.36 33.08 -4.62
CA MET A 252 -3.50 32.29 -3.72
C MET A 252 -3.91 30.81 -3.81
#